data_AF-A0A845ZLL5-F1
#
_entry.id   AF-A0A845ZLL5-F1
#
_cell.length_a   1.000
_cell.length_b   1.000
_cell.length_c   1.000
_cell.angle_alpha   90.00
_cell.angle_beta   90.00
_cell.angle_gamma   90.00
#
_symmetry.space_group_name_H-M   'P 1'
#
loop_
_entity.id
_entity.type
_entity.pdbx_description
1 polymer ?
#
loop_
_entity_poly.entity_id
_entity_poly.type
_entity_poly.pdbx_seq_one_letter_code
_entity_poly.pdbx_strand_id
1 'polypeptide(L)' 'VGIIPGTGLGLSIVKSCVDSHGGKIHVESEVGVGTTFTITLPKNLPEEDE' A
#
# COMPACT_ATOMS: atom_id res chain seq x y z
N VAL A 1 -20.55 0.85 -7.76
CA VAL A 1 -19.58 -0.27 -7.59
C VAL A 1 -20.41 -1.53 -7.42
N GLY A 2 -20.51 -2.52 -8.31
CA GLY A 2 -19.82 -2.93 -9.53
C GLY A 2 -19.98 -4.47 -9.49
N ILE A 3 -20.75 -5.08 -10.39
CA ILE A 3 -21.29 -6.47 -10.30
C ILE A 3 -20.25 -7.61 -10.27
N ILE A 4 -18.96 -7.27 -10.11
CA ILE A 4 -17.85 -8.21 -10.09
C ILE A 4 -17.52 -8.51 -8.63
N PRO A 5 -17.56 -9.79 -8.19
CA PRO A 5 -17.16 -10.17 -6.86
C PRO A 5 -15.68 -9.83 -6.64
N GLY A 6 -15.39 -9.04 -5.60
CA GLY A 6 -14.02 -8.80 -5.15
C GLY A 6 -13.56 -9.92 -4.22
N THR A 7 -12.33 -10.40 -4.39
CA THR A 7 -11.72 -11.41 -3.51
C THR A 7 -11.17 -10.83 -2.20
N GLY A 8 -11.20 -9.50 -2.04
CA GLY A 8 -10.61 -8.81 -0.89
C GLY A 8 -9.08 -8.74 -0.89
N LEU A 9 -8.41 -9.28 -1.92
CA LEU A 9 -6.95 -9.41 -1.96
C LEU A 9 -6.21 -8.11 -2.34
N GLY A 10 -6.92 -7.07 -2.77
CA GLY A 10 -6.28 -5.85 -3.30
C GLY A 10 -5.27 -5.23 -2.34
N LEU A 11 -5.68 -4.98 -1.10
CA LEU A 11 -4.81 -4.32 -0.11
C LEU A 11 -3.69 -5.23 0.40
N SER A 12 -3.93 -6.54 0.50
CA SER A 12 -2.87 -7.49 0.86
C SER A 12 -1.78 -7.55 -0.22
N ILE A 13 -2.16 -7.51 -1.49
CA ILE A 13 -1.20 -7.45 -2.61
C ILE A 13 -0.40 -6.14 -2.54
N VAL A 14 -1.08 -5.00 -2.35
CA VAL A 14 -0.41 -3.70 -2.21
C VAL A 14 0.58 -3.69 -1.05
N LYS A 15 0.20 -4.22 0.13
CA LYS A 15 1.08 -4.28 1.30
C LYS A 15 2.32 -5.12 1.01
N SER A 16 2.17 -6.31 0.43
CA SER A 16 3.30 -7.15 0.02
C SER A 16 4.21 -6.45 -0.97
N CYS A 17 3.67 -5.76 -1.97
CA CYS A 17 4.46 -4.98 -2.92
C CYS A 17 5.26 -3.88 -2.20
N VAL A 18 4.61 -3.08 -1.34
CA VAL A 18 5.28 -2.00 -0.61
C VAL A 18 6.41 -2.53 0.27
N ASP A 19 6.17 -3.63 0.98
CA ASP A 19 7.16 -4.24 1.87
C ASP A 19 8.37 -4.79 1.10
N SER A 20 8.15 -5.46 -0.04
CA SER A 20 9.24 -5.94 -0.92
C SER A 20 10.11 -4.82 -1.48
N HIS A 21 9.60 -3.59 -1.57
CA HIS A 21 10.36 -2.42 -2.01
C HIS A 21 10.97 -1.64 -0.83
N GLY A 22 10.92 -2.17 0.40
CA GLY A 22 11.38 -1.46 1.60
C GLY A 22 10.57 -0.21 1.92
N GLY A 23 9.36 -0.13 1.39
CA GLY A 23 8.46 1.00 1.54
C GLY A 23 7.61 0.96 2.81
N LYS A 24 6.76 1.98 2.95
CA LYS A 24 5.76 2.08 4.02
C LYS A 24 4.42 2.47 3.43
N ILE A 25 3.35 1.97 4.04
CA ILE A 25 1.97 2.36 3.73
C ILE A 25 1.29 2.85 5.00
N HIS A 26 0.61 3.99 4.93
CA HIS A 26 -0.17 4.60 5.99
C HIS A 26 -1.62 4.83 5.51
N VAL A 27 -2.57 4.79 6.44
CA VAL A 27 -3.99 5.01 6.14
C VAL A 27 -4.57 5.99 7.15
N GLU A 28 -5.28 6.98 6.61
CA GLU A 28 -6.05 7.96 7.36
C GLU A 28 -7.49 7.89 6.86
N SER A 29 -8.45 7.68 7.74
CA SER A 29 -9.86 7.53 7.36
C SER A 29 -10.76 8.22 8.37
N GLU A 30 -11.74 8.94 7.86
CA GLU A 30 -12.80 9.56 8.64
C GLU A 30 -14.16 9.30 7.97
N VAL A 31 -15.10 8.77 8.75
CA VAL A 31 -16.44 8.40 8.28
C VAL A 31 -17.17 9.63 7.77
N GLY A 32 -17.68 9.56 6.54
CA GLY A 32 -18.39 10.68 5.91
C GLY A 32 -17.48 11.75 5.27
N VAL A 33 -16.16 11.67 5.47
CA VAL A 33 -15.18 12.56 4.83
C VAL A 33 -14.42 11.81 3.73
N GLY A 34 -13.86 10.65 4.05
CA GLY A 34 -13.14 9.82 3.08
C GLY A 34 -11.98 9.04 3.70
N THR A 35 -11.18 8.44 2.82
CA THR A 35 -10.01 7.65 3.20
C THR A 35 -8.85 7.99 2.27
N THR A 36 -7.68 8.23 2.87
CA THR A 36 -6.41 8.47 2.17
C THR A 36 -5.44 7.35 2.50
N PHE A 37 -4.83 6.79 1.46
CA PHE A 37 -3.72 5.85 1.58
C PHE A 37 -2.45 6.54 1.09
N THR A 38 -1.43 6.58 1.93
CA THR A 38 -0.14 7.22 1.63
C THR A 38 0.93 6.15 1.55
N ILE A 39 1.61 6.07 0.40
CA ILE A 39 2.73 5.13 0.17
C ILE A 39 4.02 5.93 0.08
N THR A 40 5.04 5.48 0.82
CA THR A 40 6.40 6.03 0.76
C THR A 40 7.36 4.93 0.34
N LEU A 41 8.14 5.18 -0.71
CA LEU A 41 9.15 4.24 -1.20
C LEU A 41 10.55 4.86 -1.04
N PRO A 42 11.59 4.06 -0.75
CA PRO A 42 12.97 4.50 -0.83
C PRO A 42 13.29 5.02 -2.24
N LYS A 43 13.97 6.16 -2.33
CA LYS A 43 14.35 6.78 -3.61
C LYS A 43 15.53 6.05 -4.28
N ASN A 44 16.42 5.49 -3.47
CA ASN A 44 17.55 4.69 -3.91
C ASN A 44 17.31 3.25 -3.44
N LEU A 45 17.78 2.28 -4.22
CA LEU A 45 17.87 0.91 -3.74
C LEU A 45 18.78 0.92 -2.49
N PRO A 46 18.47 0.13 -1.44
CA PRO A 46 19.42 -0.05 -0.35
C PRO A 46 20.74 -0.52 -0.96
N GLU A 47 21.83 0.15 -0.61
CA GLU A 47 23.17 -0.35 -0.95
C GLU A 47 23.27 -1.75 -0.33
N GLU A 48 23.58 -2.76 -1.14
CA GLU A 48 23.82 -4.10 -0.61
C GLU A 48 25.09 -3.99 0.24
N ASP A 49 24.95 -4.09 1.57
CA ASP A 49 26.08 -4.20 2.48
C ASP A 49 26.82 -5.53 2.13
N GLU A 50 27.98 -5.43 1.47
CA GLU A 50 28.93 -6.55 1.24
C GLU A 50 29.59 -7.04 2.55
#